data_AF-A0AAN8GWL1-F1
#
_entry.id   AF-A0AAN8GWL1-F1
#
_cell.length_a   1.000
_cell.length_b   1.000
_cell.length_c   1.000
_cell.angle_alpha   90.00
_cell.angle_beta   90.00
_cell.angle_gamma   90.00
#
_symmetry.space_group_name_H-M   'P 1'
#
loop_
_entity.id
_entity.type
_entity.pdbx_description
1 polymer ?
#
loop_
_entity_poly.entity_id
_entity_poly.type
_entity_poly.pdbx_seq_one_letter_code
_entity_poly.pdbx_strand_id
1 'polypeptide(L)'
;MPMPPSISDILHPHAPPRNLRSSDSGLLTTPRTKLRTFGDRAFSVAAPTLWNALPAEIRNIPTLDAFKGALKIHLFTKAFGP
;
A
#
# COMPACT_ATOMS: atom_id res chain seq x y z
N MET A 1 1.81 -29.53 6.82
CA MET A 1 1.46 -28.38 5.94
C MET A 1 2.09 -27.14 6.56
N PRO A 2 2.97 -26.40 5.88
CA PRO A 2 3.46 -25.12 6.41
C PRO A 2 2.31 -24.11 6.50
N MET A 3 2.24 -23.38 7.62
CA MET A 3 1.27 -22.30 7.81
C MET A 3 1.66 -21.11 6.94
N PRO A 4 0.72 -20.50 6.20
CA PRO A 4 1.02 -19.31 5.44
C PRO A 4 1.47 -18.18 6.37
N PRO A 5 2.47 -17.37 5.97
CA PRO A 5 2.94 -16.25 6.77
C PRO A 5 1.81 -15.26 7.04
N SER A 6 1.81 -14.69 8.24
CA SER A 6 0.83 -13.67 8.64
C SER A 6 1.06 -12.37 7.87
N ILE A 7 0.01 -11.57 7.70
CA ILE A 7 0.06 -10.30 6.94
C ILE A 7 1.17 -9.37 7.43
N SER A 8 1.40 -9.30 8.74
CA SER A 8 2.45 -8.48 9.35
C SER A 8 3.87 -8.92 9.01
N ASP A 9 4.07 -10.21 8.72
CA ASP A 9 5.37 -10.77 8.28
C ASP A 9 5.67 -10.38 6.82
N ILE A 10 4.61 -10.06 6.07
CA ILE A 10 4.70 -9.82 4.63
C ILE A 10 4.79 -8.32 4.31
N LEU A 11 4.16 -7.46 5.12
CA LEU A 11 4.11 -6.01 4.89
C LEU A 11 5.09 -5.27 5.79
N HIS A 12 6.04 -4.58 5.17
CA HIS A 12 7.10 -3.86 5.87
C HIS A 12 6.94 -2.35 5.67
N PRO A 13 6.94 -1.53 6.75
CA PRO A 13 7.03 -0.08 6.65
C PRO A 13 8.27 0.34 5.84
N HIS A 14 8.14 1.40 5.06
CA HIS A 14 9.28 1.96 4.35
C HIS A 14 10.17 2.77 5.31
N ALA A 15 11.30 2.18 5.69
CA ALA A 15 12.30 2.83 6.54
C ALA A 15 13.54 3.19 5.71
N PRO A 16 13.66 4.43 5.19
CA PRO A 16 14.87 4.85 4.48
C PRO A 16 16.06 4.96 5.45
N PRO A 17 17.30 4.70 4.99
CA PRO A 17 18.51 4.73 5.83
C PRO A 17 18.84 6.13 6.39
N ARG A 18 18.17 7.16 5.89
CA ARG A 18 18.26 8.54 6.36
C ARG A 18 16.84 9.07 6.55
N ASN A 19 16.57 9.73 7.67
CA ASN A 19 15.31 10.43 7.90
C ASN A 19 15.18 11.58 6.89
N LEU A 20 14.36 11.34 5.86
CA LEU A 20 13.94 12.32 4.89
C LEU A 20 12.61 12.91 5.35
N ARG A 21 12.25 14.11 4.87
CA ARG A 21 10.93 14.69 5.15
C ARG A 21 9.76 13.81 4.64
N SER A 22 10.03 12.89 3.72
CA SER A 22 9.09 11.88 3.22
C SER A 22 9.06 10.58 4.03
N SER A 23 9.91 10.42 5.05
CA SER A 23 9.94 9.22 5.89
C SER A 23 8.63 9.01 6.67
N ASP A 24 7.93 10.08 7.01
CA ASP A 24 6.67 10.04 7.76
C ASP A 24 5.42 9.85 6.87
N SER A 25 5.61 9.53 5.59
CA SER A 25 4.50 9.46 4.63
C SER A 25 3.69 8.17 4.71
N GLY A 26 3.95 7.27 5.67
CA GLY A 26 3.22 6.02 5.85
C GLY A 26 3.30 5.07 4.64
N LEU A 27 4.43 5.04 3.93
CA LEU A 27 4.63 4.17 2.77
C LEU A 27 5.04 2.74 3.19
N LEU A 28 4.73 1.77 2.34
CA LEU A 28 5.18 0.38 2.50
C LEU A 28 6.31 0.07 1.52
N THR A 29 7.22 -0.83 1.90
CA THR A 29 8.29 -1.29 1.02
C THR A 29 7.71 -2.19 -0.07
N THR A 30 7.84 -1.78 -1.33
CA THR A 30 7.46 -2.61 -2.49
C THR A 30 8.66 -3.45 -2.92
N PRO A 31 8.63 -4.79 -2.80
CA PRO A 31 9.73 -5.62 -3.25
C PRO A 31 9.89 -5.53 -4.77
N ARG A 32 11.12 -5.37 -5.24
CA ARG A 32 11.43 -5.26 -6.67
C ARG A 32 11.37 -6.64 -7.32
N THR A 33 10.27 -6.92 -8.00
CA THR A 33 10.13 -8.13 -8.84
C THR A 33 10.88 -7.92 -10.16
N LYS A 34 11.63 -8.93 -10.59
CA LYS A 34 12.47 -8.87 -11.82
C LYS A 34 11.70 -9.23 -13.09
N LEU A 35 10.47 -9.74 -12.97
CA LEU A 35 9.66 -10.26 -14.08
C LEU A 35 8.21 -9.80 -13.90
N ARG A 36 7.61 -9.24 -14.96
CA ARG A 36 6.17 -8.93 -15.03
C ARG A 36 5.34 -10.21 -15.16
N THR A 37 5.36 -11.04 -14.12
CA THR A 37 4.70 -12.36 -14.10
C THR A 37 3.98 -12.55 -12.76
N PHE A 38 3.71 -13.80 -12.34
CA PHE A 38 2.92 -14.16 -11.16
C PHE A 38 3.36 -13.50 -9.85
N GLY A 39 4.64 -13.12 -9.71
CA GLY A 39 5.17 -12.46 -8.52
C GLY A 39 4.51 -11.12 -8.21
N ASP A 40 4.08 -10.36 -9.22
CA ASP A 40 3.42 -9.05 -9.04
C ASP A 40 2.02 -9.16 -8.43
N ARG A 41 1.38 -10.32 -8.61
CA ARG A 41 0.06 -10.61 -8.05
C ARG A 41 0.14 -11.11 -6.61
N ALA A 42 1.33 -11.40 -6.09
CA ALA A 42 1.50 -11.77 -4.70
C ALA A 42 1.05 -10.62 -3.80
N PHE A 43 0.38 -10.94 -2.69
CA PHE A 43 -0.09 -9.94 -1.74
C PHE A 43 1.05 -9.02 -1.25
N SER A 44 2.25 -9.59 -1.09
CA SER A 44 3.49 -8.90 -0.73
C SER A 44 3.94 -7.80 -1.70
N VAL A 45 3.44 -7.81 -2.95
CA VAL A 45 3.76 -6.83 -3.98
C VAL A 45 2.55 -5.95 -4.27
N ALA A 46 1.38 -6.56 -4.46
CA ALA A 46 0.17 -5.85 -4.84
C ALA A 46 -0.30 -4.88 -3.73
N ALA A 47 -0.29 -5.31 -2.46
CA ALA A 47 -0.74 -4.48 -1.35
C ALA A 47 0.11 -3.20 -1.16
N PRO A 48 1.46 -3.26 -1.05
CA PRO A 48 2.25 -2.04 -0.94
C PRO A 48 2.16 -1.16 -2.19
N THR A 49 2.03 -1.75 -3.37
CA THR A 49 1.86 -0.99 -4.62
C THR A 49 0.56 -0.18 -4.64
N LEU A 50 -0.57 -0.83 -4.31
CA LEU A 50 -1.88 -0.18 -4.23
C LEU A 50 -1.92 0.88 -3.13
N TRP A 51 -1.38 0.55 -1.95
CA TRP A 51 -1.31 1.47 -0.83
C TRP A 51 -0.50 2.72 -1.19
N ASN A 52 0.72 2.56 -1.71
CA ASN A 52 1.59 3.68 -2.05
C ASN A 52 1.05 4.56 -3.18
N ALA A 53 0.16 4.04 -4.03
CA ALA A 53 -0.51 4.80 -5.08
C ALA A 53 -1.64 5.70 -4.54
N LEU A 54 -2.04 5.56 -3.27
CA LEU A 54 -3.06 6.41 -2.67
C LEU A 54 -2.49 7.79 -2.27
N PRO A 55 -3.29 8.87 -2.44
CA PRO A 55 -2.97 10.17 -1.88
C PRO A 55 -2.67 10.09 -0.38
N ALA A 56 -1.71 10.90 0.09
CA ALA A 56 -1.34 10.94 1.50
C ALA A 56 -2.53 11.31 2.41
N GLU A 57 -3.41 12.20 1.93
CA GLU A 57 -4.64 12.60 2.63
C GLU A 57 -5.55 11.42 2.96
N ILE A 58 -5.64 10.43 2.07
CA ILE A 58 -6.44 9.22 2.29
C ILE A 58 -5.69 8.26 3.23
N ARG A 59 -4.38 8.10 3.05
CA ARG A 59 -3.56 7.20 3.87
C ARG A 59 -3.47 7.62 5.33
N ASN A 60 -3.48 8.92 5.59
CA ASN A 60 -3.32 9.49 6.93
C ASN A 60 -4.65 9.65 7.68
N ILE A 61 -5.76 9.14 7.14
CA ILE A 61 -7.05 9.19 7.83
C ILE A 61 -6.97 8.32 9.11
N PRO A 62 -7.26 8.89 10.30
CA PRO A 62 -7.02 8.21 11.57
C PRO A 62 -8.06 7.14 11.89
N THR A 63 -9.25 7.20 11.29
CA THR A 63 -10.33 6.24 11.54
C THR A 63 -10.60 5.37 10.33
N LEU A 64 -10.79 4.08 10.59
CA LEU A 64 -10.99 3.08 9.55
C LEU A 64 -12.30 3.29 8.76
N ASP A 65 -13.33 3.85 9.39
CA ASP A 65 -14.60 4.17 8.74
C ASP A 65 -14.45 5.31 7.72
N ALA A 66 -13.87 6.43 8.15
CA ALA A 66 -13.60 7.57 7.26
C ALA A 66 -12.63 7.17 6.13
N PHE A 67 -11.63 6.33 6.44
CA PHE A 67 -10.71 5.79 5.44
C PHE A 67 -11.46 5.02 4.35
N LYS A 68 -12.34 4.08 4.74
CA LYS A 68 -13.15 3.31 3.78
C LYS A 68 -14.02 4.21 2.91
N GLY A 69 -14.65 5.23 3.50
CA GLY A 69 -15.47 6.20 2.79
C GLY A 69 -14.66 6.98 1.74
N ALA A 70 -13.54 7.59 2.16
CA ALA A 70 -12.67 8.36 1.27
C ALA A 70 -12.04 7.48 0.17
N LEU A 71 -11.61 6.26 0.51
CA LEU A 71 -11.06 5.30 -0.44
C LEU A 71 -12.08 4.92 -1.52
N LYS A 72 -13.33 4.64 -1.13
CA LYS A 72 -14.41 4.31 -2.07
C LYS A 72 -14.62 5.44 -3.08
N ILE A 73 -14.72 6.68 -2.60
CA ILE A 73 -14.90 7.86 -3.46
C ILE A 73 -13.73 7.99 -4.42
N HIS A 74 -12.50 7.95 -3.90
CA HIS A 74 -11.28 8.09 -4.71
C HIS A 74 -11.19 7.03 -5.82
N LEU A 75 -11.44 5.76 -5.48
CA LEU A 75 -11.39 4.68 -6.47
C LEU A 75 -12.51 4.80 -7.51
N PHE A 76 -13.71 5.22 -7.11
CA PHE A 76 -14.82 5.41 -8.04
C PHE A 76 -14.55 6.57 -9.01
N THR A 77 -14.07 7.72 -8.51
CA THR A 77 -13.65 8.85 -9.35
C THR A 77 -12.49 8.47 -10.27
N LYS A 78 -11.54 7.66 -9.81
CA LYS A 78 -10.42 7.20 -10.66
C LYS A 78 -10.86 6.27 -11.79
N ALA A 79 -11.91 5.47 -11.58
CA ALA A 79 -12.39 4.49 -12.56
C ALA A 79 -13.46 5.05 -13.50
N PHE A 80 -14.29 5.98 -13.03
CA PHE A 80 -15.49 6.47 -13.71
C PHE A 80 -15.65 8.00 -13.69
N GLY A 81 -14.63 8.73 -13.20
CA GLY A 81 -14.60 10.18 -13.29
C GLY A 81 -14.52 10.66 -14.74
N PRO A 82 -14.87 11.93 -15.01
CA PRO A 82 -14.81 12.52 -16.35
C PRO A 82 -13.39 12.54 -16.94
#